data_AF-A0A090BVP1-F1
#
_entry.id   AF-A0A090BVP1-F1
#
_cell.length_a   1.000
_cell.length_b   1.000
_cell.length_c   1.000
_cell.angle_alpha   90.00
_cell.angle_beta   90.00
_cell.angle_gamma   90.00
#
_symmetry.space_group_name_H-M   'P 1'
#
loop_
_entity.id
_entity.type
_entity.pdbx_description
1 polymer ?
#
loop_
_entity_poly.entity_id
_entity_poly.type
_entity_poly.pdbx_seq_one_letter_code
_entity_poly.pdbx_strand_id
1 'polypeptide(L)'
;MTEHYRYINQVPLRDGDEALMLNWCQVTITNAKGEVTYHNAWVMTPLIIDETGAKMVTAGRTRWKIENETHHVLKNNGYHFDHNFGHGKPPLSNWFATLMLLSFLLHPTLDWMDTAYHTVCHLLPSRQTFVEHLRALLQDIPFNSWEPVMRFMFNALDGETIPDLTKGT
;
A
#
# COMPACT_ATOMS: atom_id res chain seq x y z
N MET A 1 25.73 6.23 5.98
CA MET A 1 24.99 5.70 7.13
C MET A 1 25.67 4.41 7.55
N THR A 2 25.74 4.15 8.85
CA THR A 2 26.41 2.96 9.39
C THR A 2 25.38 2.12 10.14
N GLU A 3 25.37 0.81 9.90
CA GLU A 3 24.44 -0.13 10.52
C GLU A 3 25.18 -1.02 11.51
N HIS A 4 24.67 -1.10 12.73
CA HIS A 4 25.21 -1.94 13.79
C HIS A 4 24.18 -2.98 14.20
N TYR A 5 24.58 -4.24 14.12
CA TYR A 5 23.73 -5.40 14.42
C TYR A 5 24.13 -6.02 15.75
N ARG A 6 23.15 -6.39 16.56
CA ARG A 6 23.33 -7.22 17.77
C ARG A 6 22.33 -8.36 17.72
N TYR A 7 22.75 -9.55 18.15
CA TYR A 7 21.85 -10.68 18.23
C TYR A 7 22.24 -11.63 19.35
N ILE A 8 21.26 -12.38 19.84
CA ILE A 8 21.46 -13.46 20.82
C ILE A 8 20.43 -14.55 20.54
N ASN A 9 20.87 -15.80 20.56
CA ASN A 9 20.01 -16.96 20.38
C ASN A 9 19.57 -17.53 21.73
N GLN A 10 18.42 -18.20 21.76
CA GLN A 10 17.90 -18.91 22.94
C GLN A 10 17.74 -17.99 24.15
N VAL A 11 16.99 -16.91 23.97
CA VAL A 11 16.53 -16.02 25.04
C VAL A 11 15.09 -16.38 25.41
N PRO A 12 14.75 -16.49 26.71
CA PRO A 12 13.38 -16.72 27.13
C PRO A 12 12.52 -15.48 26.82
N LEU A 13 11.36 -15.69 26.18
CA LEU A 13 10.43 -14.60 25.85
C LEU A 13 9.82 -13.95 27.11
N ARG A 14 9.68 -14.72 28.18
CA ARG A 14 9.12 -14.30 29.47
C ARG A 14 9.82 -15.03 30.61
N ASP A 15 9.57 -14.60 31.83
CA ASP A 15 10.04 -15.29 33.02
C ASP A 15 9.29 -16.63 33.25
N GLY A 16 9.98 -17.58 33.89
CA GLY A 16 9.50 -18.93 34.24
C GLY A 16 10.11 -20.08 33.42
N ASP A 17 10.11 -21.28 34.01
CA ASP A 17 10.82 -22.46 33.49
C ASP A 17 10.26 -23.00 32.15
N GLU A 18 9.00 -22.69 31.84
CA GLU A 18 8.34 -23.06 30.57
C GLU A 18 8.37 -21.92 29.53
N ALA A 19 9.33 -21.00 29.65
CA ALA A 19 9.46 -19.91 28.70
C ALA A 19 9.79 -20.40 27.29
N LEU A 20 9.09 -19.86 26.30
CA LEU A 20 9.41 -20.10 24.90
C LEU A 20 10.77 -19.47 24.58
N MET A 21 11.72 -20.31 24.19
CA MET A 21 13.06 -19.88 23.82
C MET A 21 13.08 -19.39 22.37
N LEU A 22 13.47 -18.13 22.19
CA LEU A 22 13.48 -17.47 20.88
C LEU A 22 14.82 -16.78 20.64
N ASN A 23 15.03 -16.32 19.42
CA ASN A 23 16.23 -15.59 19.06
C ASN A 23 15.89 -14.11 18.91
N TRP A 24 16.77 -13.25 19.37
CA TRP A 24 16.59 -11.81 19.37
C TRP A 24 17.64 -11.14 18.48
N CYS A 25 17.22 -10.15 17.70
CA CYS A 25 18.09 -9.33 16.88
C CYS A 25 17.70 -7.86 17.00
N GLN A 26 18.69 -6.97 16.95
CA GLN A 26 18.50 -5.53 16.96
C GLN A 26 19.40 -4.88 15.93
N VAL A 27 18.90 -3.81 15.33
CA VAL A 27 19.70 -2.89 14.50
C VAL A 27 19.68 -1.49 15.09
N THR A 28 20.83 -0.82 15.01
CA THR A 28 20.97 0.62 15.22
C THR A 28 21.59 1.22 13.96
N ILE A 29 20.95 2.22 13.38
CA ILE A 29 21.45 2.96 12.20
C ILE A 29 21.84 4.36 12.63
N THR A 30 23.07 4.76 12.29
CA THR A 30 23.60 6.09 12.55
C THR A 30 23.85 6.87 11.27
N ASN A 31 23.60 8.18 11.31
CA ASN A 31 23.91 9.09 10.21
C ASN A 31 25.42 9.44 10.18
N ALA A 32 25.83 10.22 9.18
CA ALA A 32 27.24 10.63 9.04
C ALA A 32 27.77 11.49 10.20
N LYS A 33 26.88 12.08 11.02
CA LYS A 33 27.21 12.84 12.23
C LYS A 33 27.28 11.97 13.48
N GLY A 34 27.01 10.66 13.37
CA GLY A 34 26.97 9.72 14.49
C GLY A 34 25.66 9.68 15.26
N GLU A 35 24.63 10.42 14.83
CA GLU A 35 23.31 10.43 15.48
C GLU A 35 22.51 9.19 15.07
N VAL A 36 21.80 8.58 16.03
CA VAL A 36 20.93 7.42 15.78
C VAL A 36 19.67 7.88 15.07
N THR A 37 19.49 7.46 13.82
CA THR A 37 18.29 7.78 13.01
C THR A 37 17.26 6.65 13.03
N TYR A 38 17.67 5.44 13.41
CA TYR A 38 16.77 4.29 13.52
C TYR A 38 17.30 3.28 14.54
N HIS A 39 16.39 2.74 15.33
CA HIS A 39 16.68 1.68 16.27
C HIS A 39 15.46 0.78 16.38
N ASN A 40 15.64 -0.52 16.24
CA ASN A 40 14.56 -1.49 16.43
C ASN A 40 15.09 -2.87 16.78
N ALA A 41 14.24 -3.70 17.38
CA ALA A 41 14.53 -5.08 17.73
C ALA A 41 13.40 -6.02 17.29
N TRP A 42 13.76 -7.27 17.02
CA TRP A 42 12.87 -8.33 16.59
C TRP A 42 13.15 -9.61 17.35
N VAL A 43 12.09 -10.38 17.56
CA VAL A 43 12.15 -11.75 18.07
C VAL A 43 11.73 -12.71 16.96
N MET A 44 12.45 -13.82 16.83
CA MET A 44 12.26 -14.77 15.75
C MET A 44 12.53 -16.21 16.18
N THR A 45 11.93 -17.16 15.48
CA THR A 45 12.08 -18.60 15.72
C THR A 45 13.35 -19.20 15.10
N PRO A 46 13.76 -18.84 13.85
CA PRO A 46 14.99 -19.37 13.25
C PRO A 46 16.24 -18.89 13.99
N LEU A 47 17.26 -19.75 14.07
CA LEU A 47 18.58 -19.42 14.62
C LEU A 47 19.25 -18.31 13.80
N ILE A 48 19.87 -17.37 14.51
CA ILE A 48 20.67 -16.30 13.92
C ILE A 48 22.13 -16.75 13.92
N ILE A 49 22.68 -16.96 12.74
CA ILE A 49 24.13 -17.08 12.49
C ILE A 49 24.64 -15.78 11.84
N ASP A 50 25.93 -15.48 11.92
CA ASP A 50 26.49 -14.16 11.57
C ASP A 50 25.97 -13.57 10.24
N GLU A 51 25.87 -14.38 9.18
CA GLU A 51 25.41 -13.94 7.86
C GLU A 51 23.88 -13.74 7.74
N THR A 52 23.11 -14.24 8.69
CA THR A 52 21.64 -14.16 8.67
C THR A 52 21.10 -12.92 9.38
N GLY A 53 21.87 -12.29 10.28
CA GLY A 53 21.41 -11.12 11.04
C GLY A 53 20.87 -9.99 10.15
N ALA A 54 21.64 -9.60 9.12
CA ALA A 54 21.21 -8.57 8.15
C ALA A 54 19.96 -8.97 7.35
N LYS A 55 19.85 -10.25 6.95
CA LYS A 55 18.66 -10.78 6.25
C LYS A 55 17.42 -10.74 7.14
N MET A 56 17.57 -11.08 8.42
CA MET A 56 16.48 -11.08 9.39
C MET A 56 16.01 -9.65 9.71
N VAL A 57 16.95 -8.71 9.87
CA VAL A 57 16.61 -7.28 9.98
C VAL A 57 15.88 -6.79 8.75
N THR A 58 16.33 -7.19 7.56
CA THR A 58 15.63 -6.86 6.30
C THR A 58 14.20 -7.41 6.31
N ALA A 59 14.00 -8.67 6.69
CA ALA A 59 12.67 -9.26 6.80
C ALA A 59 11.78 -8.54 7.82
N GLY A 60 12.33 -8.22 9.00
CA GLY A 60 11.63 -7.48 10.05
C GLY A 60 11.23 -6.07 9.62
N ARG A 61 12.10 -5.36 8.89
CA ARG A 61 11.80 -4.05 8.30
C ARG A 61 10.76 -4.15 7.19
N THR A 62 10.82 -5.16 6.34
CA THR A 62 9.81 -5.39 5.30
C THR A 62 8.44 -5.66 5.92
N ARG A 63 8.36 -6.46 6.99
CA ARG A 63 7.11 -6.68 7.73
C ARG A 63 6.56 -5.36 8.30
N TRP A 64 7.41 -4.57 8.96
CA TRP A 64 7.01 -3.27 9.48
C TRP A 64 6.51 -2.34 8.36
N LYS A 65 7.16 -2.38 7.19
CA LYS A 65 6.74 -1.62 6.01
C LYS A 65 5.36 -2.05 5.49
N ILE A 66 5.10 -3.35 5.39
CA ILE A 66 3.77 -3.88 5.01
C ILE A 66 2.72 -3.40 6.02
N GLU A 67 3.02 -3.48 7.32
CA GLU A 67 2.08 -3.08 8.36
C GLU A 67 1.81 -1.57 8.37
N ASN A 68 2.82 -0.73 8.19
CA ASN A 68 2.68 0.72 8.30
C ASN A 68 2.30 1.41 6.99
N GLU A 69 2.65 0.84 5.84
CA GLU A 69 2.26 1.40 4.55
C GLU A 69 1.00 0.70 4.05
N THR A 70 1.06 -0.61 3.80
CA THR A 70 -0.06 -1.34 3.19
C THR A 70 -1.29 -1.40 4.08
N HIS A 71 -1.16 -1.82 5.35
CA HIS A 71 -2.34 -1.88 6.23
C HIS A 71 -2.88 -0.48 6.58
N HIS A 72 -2.01 0.52 6.69
CA HIS A 72 -2.47 1.90 6.90
C HIS A 72 -3.29 2.41 5.71
N VAL A 73 -2.85 2.16 4.48
CA VAL A 73 -3.60 2.51 3.27
C VAL A 73 -4.95 1.78 3.24
N LEU A 74 -4.97 0.48 3.53
CA LEU A 74 -6.21 -0.31 3.61
C LEU A 74 -7.19 0.20 4.68
N LYS A 75 -6.69 0.80 5.77
CA LYS A 75 -7.55 1.39 6.81
C LYS A 75 -8.03 2.80 6.45
N ASN A 76 -7.14 3.66 5.95
CA ASN A 76 -7.36 5.11 5.99
C ASN A 76 -7.59 5.77 4.62
N ASN A 77 -7.25 5.13 3.50
CA ASN A 77 -7.26 5.78 2.17
C ASN A 77 -8.48 5.37 1.33
N GLY A 78 -9.67 5.39 1.92
CA GLY A 78 -10.94 5.13 1.24
C GLY A 78 -11.32 3.65 1.10
N TYR A 79 -10.47 2.71 1.54
CA TYR A 79 -10.82 1.28 1.58
C TYR A 79 -11.52 0.88 2.88
N HIS A 80 -11.24 1.57 4.00
CA HIS A 80 -11.88 1.37 5.31
C HIS A 80 -11.98 -0.11 5.71
N PHE A 81 -10.91 -0.87 5.52
CA PHE A 81 -10.92 -2.32 5.67
C PHE A 81 -11.15 -2.79 7.12
N ASP A 82 -10.95 -1.91 8.10
CA ASP A 82 -11.31 -2.13 9.50
C ASP A 82 -12.82 -2.04 9.75
N HIS A 83 -13.57 -1.46 8.82
CA HIS A 83 -15.03 -1.43 8.86
C HIS A 83 -15.65 -2.73 8.34
N ASN A 84 -16.55 -3.30 9.12
CA ASN A 84 -17.26 -4.51 8.70
C ASN A 84 -18.54 -4.16 7.91
N PHE A 85 -18.37 -3.92 6.61
CA PHE A 85 -19.48 -3.57 5.70
C PHE A 85 -20.58 -4.64 5.58
N GLY A 86 -20.30 -5.89 5.97
CA GLY A 86 -21.30 -6.96 6.04
C GLY A 86 -21.94 -7.12 7.42
N HIS A 87 -21.65 -6.23 8.38
CA HIS A 87 -22.04 -6.35 9.79
C HIS A 87 -21.71 -7.72 10.42
N GLY A 88 -20.64 -8.35 9.94
CA GLY A 88 -20.19 -9.66 10.41
C GLY A 88 -21.02 -10.84 9.92
N LYS A 89 -21.97 -10.62 9.01
CA LYS A 89 -22.81 -11.68 8.44
C LYS A 89 -22.08 -12.41 7.30
N PRO A 90 -21.76 -13.70 7.42
CA PRO A 90 -21.22 -14.48 6.32
C PRO A 90 -22.35 -14.83 5.31
N PRO A 91 -22.07 -14.89 4.00
CA PRO A 91 -20.79 -14.58 3.35
C PRO A 91 -20.63 -13.09 3.00
N LEU A 92 -21.60 -12.23 3.32
CA LEU A 92 -21.64 -10.83 2.90
C LEU A 92 -20.40 -10.03 3.34
N SER A 93 -19.93 -10.22 4.58
CA SER A 93 -18.69 -9.61 5.06
C SER A 93 -17.47 -10.05 4.26
N ASN A 94 -17.42 -11.32 3.84
CA ASN A 94 -16.32 -11.82 3.01
C ASN A 94 -16.37 -11.23 1.60
N TRP A 95 -17.55 -11.11 1.00
CA TRP A 95 -17.69 -10.49 -0.32
C TRP A 95 -17.17 -9.06 -0.33
N PHE A 96 -17.57 -8.24 0.65
CA PHE A 96 -17.08 -6.87 0.74
C PHE A 96 -15.58 -6.78 0.99
N ALA A 97 -15.04 -7.61 1.89
CA ALA A 97 -13.60 -7.69 2.12
C ALA A 97 -12.84 -8.08 0.84
N THR A 98 -13.32 -9.07 0.09
CA THR A 98 -12.70 -9.49 -1.18
C THR A 98 -12.77 -8.38 -2.23
N LEU A 99 -13.89 -7.68 -2.37
CA LEU A 99 -14.02 -6.57 -3.32
C LEU A 99 -13.10 -5.39 -2.97
N MET A 100 -12.91 -5.08 -1.68
CA MET A 100 -11.94 -4.06 -1.25
C MET A 100 -10.51 -4.47 -1.58
N LEU A 101 -10.13 -5.72 -1.30
CA LEU A 101 -8.80 -6.23 -1.65
C LEU A 101 -8.58 -6.23 -3.17
N LEU A 102 -9.59 -6.61 -3.95
CA LEU A 102 -9.54 -6.54 -5.41
C LEU A 102 -9.35 -5.11 -5.89
N SER A 103 -10.13 -4.15 -5.38
CA SER A 103 -9.95 -2.73 -5.71
C SER A 103 -8.55 -2.23 -5.33
N PHE A 104 -8.07 -2.60 -4.14
CA PHE A 104 -6.74 -2.24 -3.65
C PHE A 104 -5.62 -2.76 -4.56
N LEU A 105 -5.77 -3.96 -5.14
CA LEU A 105 -4.82 -4.54 -6.09
C LEU A 105 -4.96 -3.96 -7.50
N LEU A 106 -6.18 -3.75 -7.97
CA LEU A 106 -6.44 -3.22 -9.32
C LEU A 106 -5.85 -1.82 -9.50
N HIS A 107 -5.93 -1.00 -8.47
CA HIS A 107 -5.45 0.38 -8.50
C HIS A 107 -3.96 0.55 -8.89
N PRO A 108 -2.98 -0.10 -8.21
CA PRO A 108 -1.59 -0.07 -8.63
C PRO A 108 -1.34 -0.87 -9.91
N THR A 109 -2.11 -1.94 -10.17
CA THR A 109 -1.99 -2.69 -11.43
C THR A 109 -2.34 -1.81 -12.64
N LEU A 110 -3.45 -1.06 -12.57
CA LEU A 110 -3.84 -0.10 -13.61
C LEU A 110 -2.81 1.03 -13.73
N ASP A 111 -2.32 1.53 -12.59
CA ASP A 111 -1.27 2.56 -12.60
C ASP A 111 0.03 2.11 -13.28
N TRP A 112 0.35 0.81 -13.25
CA TRP A 112 1.53 0.26 -13.92
C TRP A 112 1.28 -0.17 -15.35
N MET A 113 0.09 -0.68 -15.66
CA MET A 113 -0.20 -1.30 -16.96
C MET A 113 -0.88 -0.36 -17.95
N ASP A 114 -1.53 0.69 -17.48
CA ASP A 114 -2.27 1.63 -18.31
C ASP A 114 -1.69 3.03 -18.17
N THR A 115 -0.92 3.44 -19.18
CA THR A 115 -0.30 4.76 -19.23
C THR A 115 -1.32 5.88 -19.21
N ALA A 116 -2.48 5.72 -19.87
CA ALA A 116 -3.50 6.77 -19.88
C ALA A 116 -4.12 6.95 -18.50
N TYR A 117 -4.43 5.84 -17.81
CA TYR A 117 -4.89 5.87 -16.43
C TYR A 117 -3.85 6.49 -15.49
N HIS A 118 -2.59 6.08 -15.60
CA HIS A 118 -1.48 6.61 -14.82
C HIS A 118 -1.36 8.13 -14.98
N THR A 119 -1.31 8.60 -16.23
CA THR A 119 -1.18 10.03 -16.53
C THR A 119 -2.35 10.83 -15.98
N VAL A 120 -3.59 10.42 -16.24
CA VAL A 120 -4.79 11.11 -15.74
C VAL A 120 -4.80 11.16 -14.21
N CYS A 121 -4.48 10.06 -13.53
CA CYS A 121 -4.43 10.03 -12.07
C CYS A 121 -3.37 10.96 -11.49
N HIS A 122 -2.23 11.12 -12.16
CA HIS A 122 -1.13 11.99 -11.72
C HIS A 122 -1.35 13.48 -12.05
N LEU A 123 -2.23 13.80 -13.00
CA LEU A 123 -2.69 15.18 -13.25
C LEU A 123 -3.73 15.65 -12.22
N LEU A 124 -4.41 14.72 -11.56
CA LEU A 124 -5.46 15.02 -10.58
C LEU A 124 -4.91 15.12 -9.15
N PRO A 125 -5.53 15.95 -8.29
CA PRO A 125 -5.04 16.15 -6.92
C PRO A 125 -5.24 14.92 -6.02
N SER A 126 -6.16 14.02 -6.36
CA SER A 126 -6.41 12.81 -5.61
C SER A 126 -7.11 11.73 -6.44
N ARG A 127 -6.99 10.47 -5.99
CA ARG A 127 -7.75 9.33 -6.54
C ARG A 127 -9.26 9.51 -6.37
N GLN A 128 -9.70 10.16 -5.29
CA GLN A 128 -11.12 10.45 -5.07
C GLN A 128 -11.66 11.34 -6.19
N THR A 129 -10.93 12.40 -6.55
CA THR A 129 -11.28 13.30 -7.66
C THR A 129 -11.36 12.55 -8.99
N PHE A 130 -10.44 11.62 -9.25
CA PHE A 130 -10.52 10.73 -10.42
C PHE A 130 -11.82 9.92 -10.44
N VAL A 131 -12.19 9.28 -9.32
CA VAL A 131 -13.42 8.48 -9.23
C VAL A 131 -14.67 9.37 -9.39
N GLU A 132 -14.65 10.59 -8.87
CA GLU A 132 -15.73 11.56 -9.02
C GLU A 132 -15.92 11.98 -10.48
N HIS A 133 -14.83 12.29 -11.20
CA HIS A 133 -14.88 12.58 -12.63
C HIS A 133 -15.37 11.37 -13.44
N LEU A 134 -14.82 10.18 -13.16
CA LEU A 134 -15.24 8.93 -13.80
C LEU A 134 -16.73 8.68 -13.59
N ARG A 135 -17.26 8.88 -12.38
CA ARG A 135 -18.69 8.73 -12.06
C ARG A 135 -19.53 9.70 -12.89
N ALA A 136 -19.18 10.98 -12.93
CA ALA A 136 -19.92 11.98 -13.69
C ALA A 136 -19.97 11.64 -15.19
N LEU A 137 -18.81 11.29 -15.76
CA LEU A 137 -18.71 10.93 -17.18
C LEU A 137 -19.55 9.70 -17.53
N LEU A 138 -19.48 8.64 -16.72
CA LEU A 138 -20.22 7.41 -16.98
C LEU A 138 -21.74 7.55 -16.73
N GLN A 139 -22.15 8.57 -15.96
CA GLN A 139 -23.57 8.84 -15.71
C GLN A 139 -24.22 9.57 -16.89
N ASP A 140 -23.49 10.49 -17.53
CA ASP A 140 -24.05 11.40 -18.52
C ASP A 140 -23.67 11.05 -19.96
N ILE A 141 -22.57 10.31 -20.18
CA ILE A 141 -22.01 10.05 -21.50
C ILE A 141 -21.82 8.54 -21.72
N PRO A 142 -22.40 7.96 -22.79
CA PRO A 142 -22.14 6.58 -23.14
C PRO A 142 -20.77 6.45 -23.82
N PHE A 143 -19.87 5.68 -23.21
CA PHE A 143 -18.59 5.31 -23.81
C PHE A 143 -18.58 3.83 -24.20
N ASN A 144 -17.96 3.52 -25.35
CA ASN A 144 -17.92 2.16 -25.87
C ASN A 144 -16.81 1.28 -25.24
N SER A 145 -15.85 1.91 -24.56
CA SER A 145 -14.74 1.22 -23.88
C SER A 145 -14.03 2.16 -22.90
N TRP A 146 -13.03 1.63 -22.20
CA TRP A 146 -12.22 2.36 -21.23
C TRP A 146 -11.32 3.45 -21.84
N GLU A 147 -10.71 3.18 -22.99
CA GLU A 147 -9.76 4.10 -23.62
C GLU A 147 -10.39 5.49 -23.95
N PRO A 148 -11.58 5.57 -24.57
CA PRO A 148 -12.26 6.84 -24.79
C PRO A 148 -12.53 7.64 -23.50
N VAL A 149 -12.81 6.97 -22.38
CA VAL A 149 -13.03 7.63 -21.08
C VAL A 149 -11.72 8.29 -20.61
N MET A 150 -10.62 7.54 -20.65
CA MET A 150 -9.30 8.06 -20.24
C MET A 150 -8.84 9.20 -21.15
N ARG A 151 -9.00 9.07 -22.47
CA ARG A 151 -8.65 10.13 -23.44
C ARG A 151 -9.48 11.40 -23.20
N PHE A 152 -10.78 11.25 -22.94
CA PHE A 152 -11.63 12.40 -22.63
C PHE A 152 -11.14 13.15 -21.38
N MET A 153 -10.86 12.42 -20.30
CA MET A 153 -10.33 12.99 -19.07
C MET A 153 -8.95 13.63 -19.29
N PHE A 154 -8.07 12.97 -20.04
CA PHE A 154 -6.73 13.48 -20.35
C PHE A 154 -6.80 14.80 -21.11
N ASN A 155 -7.55 14.87 -22.20
CA ASN A 155 -7.66 16.10 -23.00
C ASN A 155 -8.24 17.26 -22.17
N ALA A 156 -9.26 16.98 -21.33
CA ALA A 156 -9.86 17.98 -20.47
C ALA A 156 -8.87 18.52 -19.41
N LEU A 157 -7.88 17.73 -19.00
CA LEU A 157 -6.90 18.10 -17.96
C LEU A 157 -5.61 18.70 -18.55
N ASP A 158 -5.16 18.25 -19.71
CA ASP A 158 -3.95 18.72 -20.39
C ASP A 158 -4.16 20.07 -21.11
N GLY A 159 -5.39 20.59 -21.10
CA GLY A 159 -5.72 21.89 -21.67
C GLY A 159 -5.85 21.90 -23.19
N GLU A 160 -5.85 20.73 -23.85
CA GLU A 160 -6.28 20.66 -25.24
C GLU A 160 -7.80 20.87 -25.30
N THR A 161 -8.18 22.01 -25.89
CA THR A 161 -9.55 22.50 -26.06
C THR A 161 -10.55 21.38 -26.30
N ILE A 162 -11.59 21.35 -25.46
CA ILE A 162 -12.84 20.61 -25.68
C ILE A 162 -13.26 20.87 -27.13
N PRO A 163 -13.44 19.84 -27.99
CA PRO A 163 -13.95 20.06 -29.33
C PRO A 163 -15.32 20.74 -29.21
N ASP A 164 -15.44 21.88 -29.88
CA ASP A 164 -16.63 22.71 -29.90
C ASP A 164 -17.87 21.88 -30.26
N LEU A 165 -18.68 21.56 -29.24
CA LEU A 165 -19.93 20.81 -29.38
C LEU A 165 -21.01 21.60 -30.15
N THR A 166 -20.73 22.84 -30.58
CA THR A 166 -21.64 23.62 -31.45
C THR A 166 -21.44 23.38 -32.94
N LYS A 167 -20.47 22.56 -33.35
CA LYS A 167 -20.31 22.15 -34.76
C LYS A 167 -20.70 20.69 -34.99
N GLY A 168 -21.99 20.48 -35.25
CA GLY A 168 -22.45 19.35 -36.07
C GLY A 168 -23.71 18.62 -35.58
N THR A 169 -24.88 19.19 -35.87
CA THR A 169 -25.94 18.54 -36.68
C THR A 169 -26.70 19.62 -37.44
#